data_AF-A0A435XBS8-F1
#
_entry.id   AF-A0A435XBS8-F1
#
_cell.length_a   1.000
_cell.length_b   1.000
_cell.length_c   1.000
_cell.angle_alpha   90.00
_cell.angle_beta   90.00
_cell.angle_gamma   90.00
#
_symmetry.space_group_name_H-M   'P 1'
#
loop_
_entity.id
_entity.type
_entity.pdbx_description
1 polymer ?
#
loop_
_entity_poly.entity_id
_entity_poly.type
_entity_poly.pdbx_seq_one_letter_code
_entity_poly.pdbx_strand_id
1 'polypeptide(L)'
;HGRYTDVFRHARTMTILAAGAAEVAAIDTVFPNFRDMAAFQAECMEAERDGFTGKMAIHPAQVSVINAAFTPSGEAVRQSAAIVAAFAAAGNPGVVGIDGKMYDRPHLRLAERLLARAKAAGVSA
;
A
#
# COMPACT_ATOMS: atom_id res chain seq x y z
N HIS A 1 -1.74 9.56 -25.33
CA HIS A 1 -1.82 10.10 -23.96
C HIS A 1 -1.26 9.17 -22.87
N GLY A 2 -0.36 8.21 -23.18
CA GLY A 2 0.34 7.40 -22.16
C GLY A 2 -0.50 6.47 -21.28
N ARG A 3 -1.83 6.53 -21.33
CA ARG A 3 -2.73 5.71 -20.51
C ARG A 3 -2.84 4.28 -21.02
N TYR A 4 -2.86 3.34 -20.09
CA TYR A 4 -3.20 1.95 -20.36
C TYR A 4 -4.58 1.82 -21.00
N THR A 5 -4.66 0.97 -22.03
CA THR A 5 -5.92 0.43 -22.55
C THR A 5 -6.51 -0.56 -21.54
N ASP A 6 -7.79 -0.92 -21.73
CA ASP A 6 -8.51 -1.74 -20.76
C ASP A 6 -7.89 -3.11 -20.51
N VAL A 7 -7.23 -3.70 -21.51
CA VAL A 7 -6.51 -4.98 -21.35
C VAL A 7 -5.42 -4.89 -20.28
N PHE A 8 -4.62 -3.83 -20.30
CA PHE A 8 -3.54 -3.64 -19.32
C PHE A 8 -4.09 -3.18 -17.96
N ARG A 9 -5.19 -2.41 -17.93
CA ARG A 9 -5.88 -2.08 -16.67
C ARG A 9 -6.47 -3.32 -16.00
N HIS A 10 -7.07 -4.20 -16.79
CA HIS A 10 -7.59 -5.47 -16.31
C HIS A 10 -6.47 -6.35 -15.75
N ALA A 11 -5.32 -6.44 -16.44
CA ALA A 11 -4.15 -7.14 -15.92
C ALA A 11 -3.70 -6.59 -14.56
N ARG A 12 -3.57 -5.25 -14.42
CA ARG A 12 -3.23 -4.60 -13.13
C ARG A 12 -4.23 -4.96 -12.03
N THR A 13 -5.53 -4.92 -12.35
CA THR A 13 -6.60 -5.30 -11.41
C THR A 13 -6.45 -6.76 -10.96
N MET A 14 -6.26 -7.68 -11.90
CA MET A 14 -6.06 -9.10 -11.60
C MET A 14 -4.81 -9.35 -10.76
N THR A 15 -3.72 -8.62 -11.00
CA THR A 15 -2.51 -8.68 -10.18
C THR A 15 -2.79 -8.29 -8.73
N ILE A 16 -3.49 -7.17 -8.49
CA ILE A 16 -3.82 -6.71 -7.12
C ILE A 16 -4.70 -7.74 -6.42
N LEU A 17 -5.77 -8.21 -7.08
CA LEU A 17 -6.71 -9.17 -6.50
C LEU A 17 -6.02 -10.51 -6.18
N ALA A 18 -5.20 -11.03 -7.10
CA ALA A 18 -4.47 -12.27 -6.89
C ALA A 18 -3.43 -12.15 -5.78
N ALA A 19 -2.67 -11.05 -5.75
CA ALA A 19 -1.70 -10.79 -4.68
C ALA A 19 -2.37 -10.65 -3.31
N GLY A 20 -3.49 -9.94 -3.25
CA GLY A 20 -4.28 -9.79 -2.03
C GLY A 20 -4.83 -11.13 -1.51
N ALA A 21 -5.33 -11.98 -2.41
CA ALA A 21 -5.82 -13.33 -2.09
C ALA A 21 -4.68 -14.28 -1.64
N ALA A 22 -3.49 -14.15 -2.23
CA ALA A 22 -2.31 -14.94 -1.88
C ALA A 22 -1.51 -14.36 -0.70
N GLU A 23 -1.92 -13.22 -0.15
CA GLU A 23 -1.24 -12.51 0.94
C GLU A 23 0.21 -12.11 0.62
N VAL A 24 0.49 -11.76 -0.64
CA VAL A 24 1.81 -11.34 -1.12
C VAL A 24 1.78 -9.88 -1.59
N ALA A 25 2.97 -9.28 -1.73
CA ALA A 25 3.12 -7.93 -2.26
C ALA A 25 2.65 -7.84 -3.72
N ALA A 26 1.84 -6.84 -4.05
CA ALA A 26 1.51 -6.48 -5.41
C ALA A 26 2.55 -5.48 -5.93
N ILE A 27 3.24 -5.81 -7.03
CA ILE A 27 4.26 -4.94 -7.63
C ILE A 27 3.75 -4.41 -8.97
N ASP A 28 3.70 -3.09 -9.11
CA ASP A 28 3.31 -2.43 -10.35
C ASP A 28 4.43 -2.45 -11.39
N THR A 29 4.08 -2.27 -12.65
CA THR A 29 5.01 -2.39 -13.78
C THR A 29 5.90 -1.15 -13.97
N VAL A 30 6.80 -1.22 -14.94
CA VAL A 30 7.78 -0.16 -15.25
C VAL A 30 7.14 1.10 -15.80
N PHE A 31 7.79 2.25 -15.59
CA PHE A 31 7.50 3.50 -16.30
C PHE A 31 8.66 3.81 -17.27
N PRO A 32 8.47 3.64 -18.60
CA PRO A 32 9.58 3.73 -19.56
C PRO A 32 10.18 5.13 -19.71
N ASN A 33 9.38 6.19 -19.60
CA ASN A 33 9.84 7.56 -19.83
C ASN A 33 10.55 8.13 -18.60
N PHE A 34 11.77 7.67 -18.32
CA PHE A 34 12.53 8.10 -17.13
C PHE A 34 12.86 9.61 -17.07
N ARG A 35 12.64 10.36 -18.15
CA ARG A 35 12.85 11.82 -18.18
C ARG A 35 11.65 12.60 -17.64
N ASP A 36 10.47 11.99 -17.60
CA ASP A 36 9.24 12.63 -17.09
C ASP A 36 8.94 12.15 -15.67
N MET A 37 9.70 12.70 -14.72
CA MET A 37 9.57 12.33 -13.30
C MET A 37 8.26 12.81 -12.66
N ALA A 38 7.63 13.84 -13.22
CA ALA A 38 6.34 14.34 -12.73
C ALA A 38 5.21 13.36 -13.09
N ALA A 39 5.16 12.89 -14.34
CA ALA A 39 4.22 11.84 -14.75
C ALA A 39 4.49 10.54 -13.99
N PHE A 40 5.76 10.18 -13.79
CA PHE A 40 6.12 9.01 -13.00
C PHE A 40 5.62 9.07 -11.56
N GLN A 41 5.80 10.21 -10.88
CA GLN A 41 5.31 10.41 -9.52
C GLN A 41 3.77 10.29 -9.46
N ALA A 42 3.07 10.88 -10.43
CA ALA A 42 1.61 10.77 -10.51
C ALA A 42 1.16 9.31 -10.66
N GLU A 43 1.81 8.55 -11.53
CA GLU A 43 1.50 7.12 -11.74
C GLU A 43 1.83 6.27 -10.50
N CYS A 44 2.92 6.54 -9.78
CA CYS A 44 3.23 5.88 -8.52
C CYS A 44 2.13 6.11 -7.46
N MET A 45 1.64 7.34 -7.32
CA MET A 45 0.54 7.65 -6.39
C MET A 45 -0.79 7.02 -6.83
N GLU A 46 -1.05 6.91 -8.13
CA GLU A 46 -2.21 6.16 -8.64
C GLU A 46 -2.09 4.67 -8.31
N ALA A 47 -0.94 4.06 -8.56
CA ALA A 47 -0.70 2.65 -8.27
C ALA A 47 -0.76 2.31 -6.78
N GLU A 48 -0.24 3.16 -5.90
CA GLU A 48 -0.37 2.98 -4.45
C GLU A 48 -1.84 2.99 -4.02
N ARG A 49 -2.61 3.97 -4.51
CA ARG A 49 -4.06 4.06 -4.24
C ARG A 49 -4.84 2.87 -4.79
N ASP A 50 -4.44 2.31 -5.93
CA ASP A 50 -5.04 1.09 -6.50
C ASP A 50 -4.81 -0.13 -5.58
N GLY A 51 -3.77 -0.12 -4.74
CA GLY A 51 -3.42 -1.20 -3.83
C GLY A 51 -2.09 -1.90 -4.14
N PHE A 52 -1.29 -1.38 -5.08
CA PHE A 52 0.08 -1.85 -5.24
C PHE A 52 0.93 -1.43 -4.04
N THR A 53 1.91 -2.26 -3.70
CA THR A 53 2.81 -2.04 -2.56
C THR A 53 4.25 -1.69 -2.98
N GLY A 54 4.48 -1.57 -4.28
CA GLY A 54 5.75 -1.19 -4.88
C GLY A 54 5.64 -1.10 -6.41
N LYS A 55 6.73 -0.70 -7.06
CA LYS A 55 6.82 -0.56 -8.51
C LYS A 55 8.21 -0.92 -9.02
N MET A 56 8.31 -1.47 -10.21
CA MET A 56 9.60 -1.79 -10.84
C MET A 56 10.36 -0.52 -11.26
N ALA A 57 11.61 -0.40 -10.83
CA ALA A 57 12.53 0.66 -11.28
C ALA A 57 13.35 0.20 -12.47
N ILE A 58 13.47 1.04 -13.50
CA ILE A 58 14.39 0.84 -14.64
C ILE A 58 15.57 1.82 -14.64
N HIS A 59 15.54 2.82 -13.74
CA HIS A 59 16.58 3.82 -13.60
C HIS A 59 16.77 4.21 -12.13
N PRO A 60 18.01 4.44 -11.64
CA PRO A 60 18.25 4.79 -10.23
C PRO A 60 17.47 6.00 -9.71
N ALA A 61 17.24 7.01 -10.57
CA ALA A 61 16.47 8.20 -10.21
C ALA A 61 14.99 7.92 -9.84
N GLN A 62 14.46 6.75 -10.21
CA GLN A 62 13.08 6.35 -9.86
C GLN A 62 12.98 5.83 -8.42
N VAL A 63 14.08 5.35 -7.83
CA VAL A 63 14.05 4.64 -6.54
C VAL A 63 13.52 5.52 -5.42
N SER A 64 13.97 6.77 -5.32
CA SER A 64 13.50 7.69 -4.27
C SER A 64 12.01 8.00 -4.38
N VAL A 65 11.50 8.18 -5.61
CA VAL A 65 10.08 8.46 -5.87
C VAL A 65 9.21 7.23 -5.57
N ILE A 66 9.67 6.03 -5.94
CA ILE A 66 9.00 4.77 -5.59
C ILE A 66 8.93 4.63 -4.07
N ASN A 67 10.06 4.75 -3.38
CA ASN A 67 10.10 4.60 -1.93
C ASN A 67 9.20 5.63 -1.24
N ALA A 68 9.21 6.89 -1.69
CA ALA A 68 8.35 7.94 -1.14
C ALA A 68 6.85 7.64 -1.34
N ALA A 69 6.47 7.08 -2.50
CA ALA A 69 5.07 6.76 -2.79
C ALA A 69 4.56 5.55 -2.00
N PHE A 70 5.35 4.47 -1.90
CA PHE A 70 4.87 3.18 -1.38
C PHE A 70 5.27 2.90 0.09
N THR A 71 6.06 3.77 0.72
CA THR A 71 6.36 3.67 2.15
C THR A 71 5.16 4.15 2.96
N PRO A 72 4.63 3.36 3.91
CA PRO A 72 3.53 3.80 4.76
C PRO A 72 3.85 5.10 5.49
N SER A 73 2.90 6.04 5.49
CA SER A 73 3.06 7.30 6.22
C SER A 73 3.05 7.07 7.74
N GLY A 74 3.75 7.92 8.49
CA GLY A 74 3.76 7.83 9.96
C GLY A 74 2.36 7.92 10.58
N GLU A 75 1.44 8.66 9.96
CA GLU A 75 0.04 8.71 10.41
C GLU A 75 -0.67 7.36 10.21
N ALA A 76 -0.53 6.75 9.04
CA ALA A 76 -1.11 5.44 8.78
C ALA A 76 -0.53 4.36 9.71
N VAL A 77 0.76 4.46 10.05
CA VAL A 77 1.42 3.59 11.02
C VAL A 77 0.85 3.77 12.42
N ARG A 78 0.71 5.01 12.91
CA ARG A 78 0.09 5.29 14.22
C ARG A 78 -1.35 4.79 14.30
N GLN A 79 -2.15 5.07 13.28
CA GLN A 79 -3.54 4.60 13.22
C GLN A 79 -3.61 3.07 13.26
N SER A 80 -2.77 2.39 12.48
CA SER A 80 -2.71 0.93 12.44
C SER A 80 -2.27 0.34 13.80
N ALA A 81 -1.29 0.97 14.45
CA ALA A 81 -0.87 0.57 15.79
C ALA A 81 -1.99 0.70 16.82
N ALA A 82 -2.78 1.79 16.76
CA ALA A 82 -3.94 1.98 17.64
C ALA A 82 -5.02 0.90 17.43
N ILE A 83 -5.29 0.53 16.18
CA ILE A 83 -6.23 -0.57 15.85
C ILE A 83 -5.76 -1.88 16.45
N VAL A 84 -4.51 -2.28 16.22
CA VAL A 84 -3.94 -3.52 16.75
C VAL A 84 -3.99 -3.54 18.28
N ALA A 85 -3.61 -2.43 18.93
CA ALA A 85 -3.64 -2.30 20.39
C ALA A 85 -5.07 -2.42 20.95
N ALA A 86 -6.07 -1.81 20.30
CA ALA A 86 -7.46 -1.89 20.73
C ALA A 86 -8.02 -3.33 20.66
N PHE A 87 -7.74 -4.06 19.57
CA PHE A 87 -8.13 -5.47 19.46
C PHE A 87 -7.46 -6.35 20.51
N ALA A 88 -6.17 -6.13 20.77
CA ALA A 88 -5.44 -6.87 21.79
C ALA A 88 -6.00 -6.61 23.20
N ALA A 89 -6.26 -5.35 23.55
CA ALA A 89 -6.81 -4.95 24.85
C ALA A 89 -8.22 -5.50 25.10
N ALA A 90 -9.04 -5.62 24.06
CA ALA A 90 -10.40 -6.13 24.15
C ALA A 90 -10.51 -7.68 24.13
N GLY A 91 -9.38 -8.40 24.11
CA GLY A 91 -9.38 -9.87 24.06
C GLY A 91 -9.76 -10.46 22.69
N ASN A 92 -9.39 -9.77 21.61
CA ASN A 92 -9.64 -10.16 20.21
C ASN A 92 -11.13 -10.37 19.85
N PRO A 93 -11.98 -9.34 20.06
CA PRO A 93 -13.42 -9.41 19.80
C PRO A 93 -13.71 -9.50 18.28
N GLY A 94 -15.00 -9.56 17.92
CA GLY A 94 -15.41 -9.41 16.52
C GLY A 94 -15.19 -8.00 15.97
N VAL A 95 -15.36 -6.98 16.82
CA VAL A 95 -15.26 -5.55 16.50
C VAL A 95 -14.71 -4.75 17.69
N VAL A 96 -14.09 -3.60 17.41
CA VAL A 96 -13.68 -2.59 18.40
C VAL A 96 -14.11 -1.19 17.94
N GLY A 97 -14.32 -0.28 18.89
CA GLY A 97 -14.59 1.14 18.63
C GLY A 97 -13.38 2.00 18.99
N ILE A 98 -12.96 2.88 18.08
CA ILE A 98 -11.90 3.89 18.32
C ILE A 98 -12.40 5.21 17.77
N ASP A 99 -12.44 6.26 18.60
CA ASP A 99 -12.87 7.61 18.22
C ASP A 99 -14.21 7.65 17.46
N GLY A 100 -15.18 6.85 17.90
CA GLY A 100 -16.51 6.75 17.28
C GLY A 100 -16.55 5.97 15.95
N LYS A 101 -15.44 5.37 15.52
CA LYS A 101 -15.37 4.49 14.34
C LYS A 101 -15.29 3.02 14.76
N MET A 102 -16.04 2.17 14.07
CA MET A 102 -16.03 0.72 14.26
C MET A 102 -14.98 0.08 13.35
N TYR A 103 -14.17 -0.81 13.92
CA TYR A 103 -13.18 -1.62 13.22
C TYR A 103 -13.47 -3.10 13.45
N ASP A 104 -13.29 -3.91 12.42
CA ASP A 104 -13.52 -5.36 12.44
C ASP A 104 -12.23 -6.15 12.11
N ARG A 105 -12.34 -7.47 11.98
CA ARG A 105 -11.18 -8.35 11.70
C ARG A 105 -10.45 -8.03 10.38
N PRO A 106 -11.13 -7.77 9.24
CA PRO A 106 -10.47 -7.23 8.05
C PRO A 106 -9.62 -5.98 8.32
N HIS A 107 -10.13 -5.02 9.10
CA HIS A 107 -9.36 -3.82 9.46
C HIS A 107 -8.13 -4.16 10.31
N LEU A 108 -8.25 -5.09 11.27
CA LEU A 108 -7.12 -5.57 12.06
C LEU A 108 -6.03 -6.17 11.16
N ARG A 109 -6.41 -7.07 10.24
CA ARG A 109 -5.46 -7.70 9.29
C ARG A 109 -4.76 -6.67 8.41
N LEU A 110 -5.49 -5.67 7.94
CA LEU A 110 -4.91 -4.58 7.14
C LEU A 110 -3.89 -3.78 7.95
N ALA A 111 -4.22 -3.44 9.21
CA ALA A 111 -3.33 -2.74 10.11
C ALA A 111 -2.05 -3.53 10.40
N GLU A 112 -2.15 -4.84 10.67
CA GLU A 112 -1.00 -5.73 10.89
C GLU A 112 -0.07 -5.77 9.66
N ARG A 113 -0.65 -5.90 8.46
CA ARG A 113 0.11 -5.90 7.19
C ARG A 113 0.81 -4.56 6.95
N LEU A 114 0.14 -3.45 7.26
CA LEU A 114 0.73 -2.11 7.14
C LEU A 114 1.91 -1.95 8.09
N LEU A 115 1.78 -2.37 9.35
CA LEU A 115 2.86 -2.31 10.35
C LEU A 115 4.05 -3.20 9.94
N ALA A 116 3.79 -4.39 9.37
CA ALA A 116 4.85 -5.25 8.85
C ALA A 116 5.65 -4.56 7.72
N ARG A 117 4.95 -3.90 6.78
CA ARG A 117 5.58 -3.11 5.72
C ARG A 117 6.37 -1.92 6.27
N ALA A 118 5.80 -1.19 7.23
CA ALA A 118 6.46 -0.04 7.86
C ALA A 118 7.76 -0.46 8.56
N LYS A 119 7.73 -1.57 9.31
CA LYS A 119 8.93 -2.15 9.94
C LYS A 119 10.00 -2.51 8.91
N ALA A 120 9.62 -3.14 7.80
CA ALA A 120 10.56 -3.48 6.73
C ALA A 120 11.18 -2.23 6.07
N ALA A 121 10.44 -1.13 6.01
CA ALA A 121 10.90 0.16 5.50
C ALA A 121 11.64 1.02 6.55
N GLY A 122 11.76 0.56 7.80
CA GLY A 122 12.39 1.33 8.89
C GLY A 122 11.53 2.47 9.44
N VAL A 123 10.20 2.44 9.21
CA VAL A 123 9.24 3.39 9.79
C VAL A 123 8.62 2.77 11.04
N SER A 124 8.66 3.47 12.16
CA SER A 124 8.05 3.07 13.43
C SER A 124 6.83 3.94 13.78
N ALA A 125 5.94 3.39 14.61
CA ALA A 125 4.81 4.10 15.19
C ALA A 125 5.25 5.16 16.21
#